data_AF-A0A9W9IBH2-F1
#
_entry.id   AF-A0A9W9IBH2-F1
#
_cell.length_a   1.000
_cell.length_b   1.000
_cell.length_c   1.000
_cell.angle_alpha   90.00
_cell.angle_beta   90.00
_cell.angle_gamma   90.00
#
_symmetry.space_group_name_H-M   'P 1'
#
loop_
_entity.id
_entity.type
_entity.pdbx_description
1 polymer ?
#
loop_
_entity_poly.entity_id
_entity_poly.type
_entity_poly.pdbx_seq_one_letter_code
_entity_poly.pdbx_strand_id
1 'polypeptide(L)'
;MGSSPSREAQRAAARERARATRKKQEDALANLTPNTLQIALYLRSDPPLQNDFHWALYFHRQASGGTKYQVENPYKVYMPNHGHTGGIFKENFLCALIKIASIPEDLHATFDQIVRSRDGDLGSIPGVTCRVWLLEILRQLSLRGIVHCDDVGILERECFDIGNRFSAAAAQNEQPRPVVDANLCIWDRHATGGL
;
A
#
# COMPACT_ATOMS: atom_id res chain seq x y z
N MET A 1 -32.46 -35.04 -3.44
CA MET A 1 -32.73 -33.89 -2.55
C MET A 1 -31.57 -33.79 -1.58
N GLY A 2 -30.67 -32.81 -1.76
CA GLY A 2 -29.53 -32.63 -0.85
C GLY A 2 -29.96 -31.87 0.40
N SER A 3 -29.84 -32.47 1.57
CA SER A 3 -30.13 -31.81 2.85
C SER A 3 -29.20 -30.61 3.04
N SER A 4 -29.77 -29.41 3.16
CA SER A 4 -29.01 -28.21 3.48
C SER A 4 -28.28 -28.38 4.82
N PRO A 5 -27.00 -27.97 4.93
CA PRO A 5 -26.23 -28.12 6.17
C PRO A 5 -26.87 -27.34 7.31
N SER A 6 -26.77 -27.87 8.54
CA SER A 6 -27.31 -27.21 9.74
C SER A 6 -26.67 -25.85 9.96
N ARG A 7 -27.39 -24.94 10.65
CA ARG A 7 -26.85 -23.61 11.01
C ARG A 7 -25.54 -23.69 11.80
N GLU A 8 -25.36 -24.74 12.59
CA GLU A 8 -24.13 -24.99 13.34
C GLU A 8 -22.98 -25.39 12.42
N ALA A 9 -23.21 -26.27 11.46
CA ALA A 9 -22.21 -26.64 10.45
C ALA A 9 -21.81 -25.42 9.60
N GLN A 10 -22.76 -24.57 9.22
CA GLN A 10 -22.49 -23.32 8.49
C GLN A 10 -21.63 -22.35 9.33
N ARG A 11 -21.92 -22.21 10.63
CA ARG A 11 -21.12 -21.38 11.55
C ARG A 11 -19.72 -21.92 11.75
N ALA A 12 -19.56 -23.24 11.89
CA ALA A 12 -18.26 -23.88 12.00
C ALA A 12 -17.40 -23.64 10.74
N ALA A 13 -17.97 -23.86 9.55
CA ALA A 13 -17.30 -23.60 8.29
C ALA A 13 -16.94 -22.12 8.09
N ALA A 14 -17.79 -21.18 8.54
CA ALA A 14 -17.48 -19.76 8.51
C ALA A 14 -16.30 -19.41 9.44
N ARG A 15 -16.24 -19.97 10.65
CA ARG A 15 -15.13 -19.79 11.59
C ARG A 15 -13.83 -20.35 11.06
N GLU A 16 -13.88 -21.53 10.43
CA GLU A 16 -12.72 -22.16 9.82
C GLU A 16 -12.17 -21.31 8.66
N ARG A 17 -13.04 -20.83 7.76
CA ARG A 17 -12.66 -19.90 6.69
C ARG A 17 -12.04 -18.61 7.24
N ALA A 18 -12.65 -18.02 8.28
CA ALA A 18 -12.10 -16.83 8.91
C ALA A 18 -10.71 -17.06 9.52
N ARG A 19 -10.49 -18.21 10.17
CA ARG A 19 -9.18 -18.60 10.72
C ARG A 19 -8.15 -18.80 9.61
N ALA A 20 -8.52 -19.46 8.52
CA ALA A 20 -7.64 -19.67 7.37
C ALA A 20 -7.25 -18.34 6.71
N THR A 21 -8.20 -17.44 6.50
CA THR A 21 -7.94 -16.08 5.98
C THR A 21 -7.01 -15.30 6.91
N ARG A 22 -7.27 -15.30 8.22
CA ARG A 22 -6.42 -14.63 9.19
C ARG A 22 -4.99 -15.14 9.15
N LYS A 23 -4.81 -16.46 9.08
CA LYS A 23 -3.48 -17.07 8.96
C LYS A 23 -2.76 -16.60 7.69
N LYS A 24 -3.43 -16.63 6.53
CA LYS A 24 -2.85 -16.12 5.27
C LYS A 24 -2.41 -14.66 5.37
N GLN A 25 -3.18 -13.81 6.04
CA GLN A 25 -2.85 -12.40 6.24
C GLN A 25 -1.67 -12.20 7.20
N GLU A 26 -1.60 -12.99 8.27
CA GLU A 26 -0.48 -12.97 9.23
C GLU A 26 0.81 -13.47 8.57
N ASP A 27 0.74 -14.57 7.83
CA ASP A 27 1.87 -15.12 7.06
C ASP A 27 2.34 -14.12 5.99
N ALA A 28 1.41 -13.46 5.28
CA ALA A 28 1.75 -12.43 4.31
C ALA A 28 2.47 -11.22 4.94
N LEU A 29 2.03 -10.78 6.12
CA LEU A 29 2.69 -9.70 6.86
C LEU A 29 4.11 -10.09 7.30
N ALA A 30 4.26 -11.28 7.88
CA ALA A 30 5.54 -11.76 8.37
C ALA A 30 6.59 -11.94 7.25
N ASN A 31 6.13 -12.17 6.02
CA ASN A 31 6.97 -12.33 4.84
C ASN A 31 7.36 -11.00 4.16
N LEU A 32 6.81 -9.87 4.60
CA LEU A 32 7.29 -8.57 4.11
C LEU A 32 8.71 -8.32 4.59
N THR A 33 9.58 -7.88 3.69
CA THR A 33 10.94 -7.48 4.05
C THR A 33 10.89 -6.23 4.92
N PRO A 34 11.48 -6.21 6.13
CA PRO A 34 11.59 -5.01 6.95
C PRO A 34 12.25 -3.83 6.22
N ASN A 35 11.99 -2.63 6.71
CA ASN A 35 12.52 -1.37 6.19
C ASN A 35 12.23 -1.15 4.70
N THR A 36 11.07 -1.57 4.23
CA THR A 36 10.64 -1.37 2.83
C THR A 36 9.46 -0.45 2.73
N LEU A 37 9.47 0.41 1.71
CA LEU A 37 8.41 1.33 1.37
C LEU A 37 7.53 0.73 0.28
N GLN A 38 6.22 0.74 0.51
CA GLN A 38 5.19 0.33 -0.43
C GLN A 38 4.22 1.46 -0.73
N ILE A 39 3.64 1.44 -1.93
CA ILE A 39 2.37 2.08 -2.25
C ILE A 39 1.26 1.06 -2.01
N ALA A 40 0.29 1.41 -1.17
CA ALA A 40 -0.93 0.63 -0.98
C ALA A 40 -2.06 1.23 -1.82
N LEU A 41 -2.66 0.41 -2.68
CA LEU A 41 -3.81 0.77 -3.49
C LEU A 41 -5.07 0.17 -2.91
N TYR A 42 -6.15 0.95 -2.84
CA TYR A 42 -7.45 0.51 -2.35
C TYR A 42 -8.54 0.80 -3.36
N LEU A 43 -9.50 -0.10 -3.49
CA LEU A 43 -10.70 0.13 -4.30
C LEU A 43 -11.52 1.29 -3.72
N ARG A 44 -12.08 2.12 -4.61
CA ARG A 44 -13.02 3.19 -4.25
C ARG A 44 -14.47 2.86 -4.57
N SER A 45 -14.71 1.80 -5.33
CA SER A 45 -16.01 1.42 -5.86
C SER A 45 -16.12 -0.11 -6.01
N ASP A 46 -17.36 -0.60 -5.96
CA ASP A 46 -17.74 -1.96 -6.29
C ASP A 46 -19.01 -1.88 -7.18
N PRO A 47 -18.93 -2.20 -8.50
CA PRO A 47 -17.77 -2.74 -9.20
C PRO A 47 -16.61 -1.73 -9.32
N PRO A 48 -15.34 -2.20 -9.37
CA PRO A 48 -14.18 -1.32 -9.51
C PRO A 48 -14.18 -0.52 -10.82
N LEU A 49 -13.88 0.77 -10.73
CA LEU A 49 -13.62 1.62 -11.88
C LEU A 49 -12.14 1.61 -12.26
N GLN A 50 -11.85 1.68 -13.56
CA GLN A 50 -10.48 1.72 -14.08
C GLN A 50 -9.74 2.96 -13.56
N ASN A 51 -8.51 2.77 -13.08
CA ASN A 51 -7.65 3.84 -12.56
C ASN A 51 -8.22 4.62 -11.36
N ASP A 52 -9.26 4.11 -10.69
CA ASP A 52 -9.90 4.78 -9.55
C ASP A 52 -9.54 4.09 -8.23
N PHE A 53 -8.41 4.51 -7.65
CA PHE A 53 -7.89 3.94 -6.41
C PHE A 53 -7.69 5.01 -5.35
N HIS A 54 -7.83 4.63 -4.08
CA HIS A 54 -7.23 5.38 -2.99
C HIS A 54 -5.77 4.91 -2.82
N TRP A 55 -4.89 5.87 -2.51
CA TRP A 55 -3.45 5.67 -2.47
C TRP A 55 -2.94 6.03 -1.08
N ALA A 56 -2.12 5.15 -0.52
CA ALA A 56 -1.38 5.40 0.72
C ALA A 56 0.06 4.93 0.55
N LEU A 57 0.98 5.51 1.31
CA LEU A 57 2.29 4.91 1.54
C LEU A 57 2.18 3.98 2.75
N TYR A 58 2.78 2.79 2.66
CA TYR A 58 2.98 1.92 3.79
C TYR A 58 4.48 1.72 3.94
N PHE A 59 5.04 2.12 5.08
CA PHE A 59 6.43 1.86 5.40
C PHE A 59 6.51 0.71 6.40
N HIS A 60 6.82 -0.48 5.88
CA HIS A 60 6.96 -1.68 6.70
C HIS A 60 8.27 -1.63 7.47
N ARG A 61 8.19 -1.56 8.80
CA ARG A 61 9.37 -1.36 9.68
C ARG A 61 9.92 -2.67 10.21
N GLN A 62 9.05 -3.60 10.56
CA GLN A 62 9.39 -4.84 11.24
C GLN A 62 8.28 -5.86 11.02
N ALA A 63 8.53 -7.14 11.30
CA ALA A 63 7.58 -8.23 11.05
C ALA A 63 6.19 -8.03 11.67
N SER A 64 6.07 -7.23 12.75
CA SER A 64 4.78 -6.92 13.39
C SER A 64 3.99 -5.80 12.72
N GLY A 65 4.59 -5.03 11.80
CA GLY A 65 3.90 -3.96 11.09
C GLY A 65 4.76 -2.77 10.68
N GLY A 66 4.08 -1.68 10.39
CA GLY A 66 4.67 -0.48 9.83
C GLY A 66 3.80 0.75 10.05
N THR A 67 4.13 1.85 9.40
CA THR A 67 3.33 3.07 9.43
C THR A 67 2.64 3.24 8.08
N LYS A 68 1.32 3.45 8.10
CA LYS A 68 0.56 3.88 6.94
C LYS A 68 0.46 5.39 6.93
N TYR A 69 0.82 6.00 5.81
CA TYR A 69 0.71 7.43 5.56
C TYR A 69 -0.27 7.67 4.41
N GLN A 70 -1.32 8.44 4.67
CA GLN A 70 -2.33 8.78 3.69
C GLN A 70 -2.88 10.18 3.98
N VAL A 71 -3.51 10.76 2.97
CA VAL A 71 -4.38 11.91 3.13
C VAL A 71 -5.79 11.50 2.74
N GLU A 72 -6.75 11.89 3.57
CA GLU A 72 -8.16 11.56 3.42
C GLU A 72 -8.96 12.83 3.16
N ASN A 73 -10.11 12.70 2.51
CA ASN A 73 -11.00 13.82 2.21
C ASN A 73 -12.39 13.61 2.82
N PRO A 74 -12.52 13.58 4.17
CA PRO A 74 -13.79 13.27 4.83
C PRO A 74 -14.85 14.37 4.63
N TYR A 75 -14.46 15.63 4.36
CA TYR A 75 -15.36 16.78 4.31
C TYR A 75 -15.02 17.80 3.21
N LYS A 76 -14.64 17.34 2.01
CA LYS A 76 -14.12 18.20 0.90
C LYS A 76 -12.83 18.96 1.24
N VAL A 77 -12.19 18.63 2.36
CA VAL A 77 -10.88 19.11 2.79
C VAL A 77 -9.98 17.91 3.00
N TYR A 78 -8.79 17.94 2.41
CA TYR A 78 -7.79 16.90 2.62
C TYR A 78 -7.09 17.08 3.96
N MET A 79 -6.97 15.99 4.72
CA MET A 79 -6.32 15.96 6.03
C MET A 79 -5.35 14.78 6.10
N PRO A 80 -4.18 14.93 6.75
CA PRO A 80 -3.27 13.82 6.97
C PRO A 80 -3.89 12.83 7.96
N ASN A 81 -3.77 11.54 7.66
CA ASN A 81 -4.11 10.45 8.56
C ASN A 81 -2.95 9.44 8.52
N HIS A 82 -2.08 9.52 9.51
CA HIS A 82 -0.86 8.73 9.58
C HIS A 82 -0.88 7.90 10.86
N GLY A 83 -0.66 6.59 10.74
CA GLY A 83 -0.82 5.69 11.88
C GLY A 83 -0.07 4.39 11.74
N HIS A 84 0.36 3.85 12.88
CA HIS A 84 0.94 2.52 12.93
C HIS A 84 -0.13 1.46 12.65
N THR A 85 0.23 0.43 11.88
CA THR A 85 -0.63 -0.72 11.61
C THR A 85 0.19 -2.00 11.44
N GLY A 86 -0.19 -3.03 12.20
CA GLY A 86 0.18 -4.43 11.95
C GLY A 86 -0.91 -5.20 11.19
N GLY A 87 -1.87 -4.48 10.62
CA GLY A 87 -3.08 -5.04 10.03
C GLY A 87 -3.26 -4.71 8.56
N ILE A 88 -2.22 -4.31 7.83
CA ILE A 88 -2.36 -3.81 6.45
C ILE A 88 -3.15 -4.79 5.55
N PHE A 89 -2.86 -6.10 5.60
CA PHE A 89 -3.59 -7.12 4.85
C PHE A 89 -5.03 -7.41 5.32
N LYS A 90 -5.43 -6.85 6.47
CA LYS A 90 -6.78 -6.95 7.03
C LYS A 90 -7.64 -5.75 6.63
N GLU A 91 -7.06 -4.73 6.01
CA GLU A 91 -7.79 -3.53 5.65
C GLU A 91 -8.78 -3.81 4.51
N ASN A 92 -10.01 -3.30 4.70
CA ASN A 92 -11.04 -3.41 3.68
C ASN A 92 -10.59 -2.70 2.40
N PHE A 93 -10.99 -3.27 1.26
CA PHE A 93 -10.70 -2.74 -0.07
C PHE A 93 -9.23 -2.64 -0.46
N LEU A 94 -8.27 -3.09 0.36
CA LEU A 94 -6.88 -3.22 -0.09
C LEU A 94 -6.85 -4.06 -1.36
N CYS A 95 -6.26 -3.52 -2.41
CA CYS A 95 -6.14 -4.12 -3.73
C CYS A 95 -4.76 -4.77 -3.90
N ALA A 96 -3.70 -4.00 -3.67
CA ALA A 96 -2.32 -4.45 -3.80
C ALA A 96 -1.38 -3.60 -2.93
N LEU A 97 -0.25 -4.20 -2.53
CA LEU A 97 0.92 -3.49 -2.05
C LEU A 97 1.99 -3.52 -3.14
N ILE A 98 2.56 -2.36 -3.45
CA ILE A 98 3.57 -2.20 -4.50
C ILE A 98 4.85 -1.71 -3.84
N LYS A 99 5.85 -2.57 -3.68
CA LYS A 99 7.16 -2.22 -3.11
C LYS A 99 7.92 -1.35 -4.09
N ILE A 100 8.39 -0.20 -3.59
CA ILE A 100 9.09 0.82 -4.39
C ILE A 100 10.48 1.14 -3.85
N ALA A 101 10.82 0.81 -2.60
CA ALA A 101 12.16 1.04 -2.07
C ALA A 101 12.46 0.19 -0.83
N SER A 102 13.75 0.04 -0.53
CA SER A 102 14.26 -0.30 0.80
C SER A 102 14.93 0.96 1.37
N ILE A 103 14.59 1.35 2.60
CA ILE A 103 15.09 2.57 3.23
C ILE A 103 16.05 2.18 4.36
N PRO A 104 17.33 2.58 4.31
CA PRO A 104 18.28 2.40 5.41
C PRO A 104 17.79 3.00 6.74
N GLU A 105 18.16 2.38 7.87
CA GLU A 105 17.63 2.75 9.18
C GLU A 105 17.97 4.18 9.62
N ASP A 106 19.16 4.65 9.24
CA ASP A 106 19.64 6.01 9.48
C ASP A 106 18.82 7.07 8.74
N LEU A 107 18.16 6.71 7.64
CA LEU A 107 17.28 7.59 6.86
C LEU A 107 15.83 7.57 7.32
N HIS A 108 15.43 6.72 8.27
CA HIS A 108 14.04 6.59 8.72
C HIS A 108 13.44 7.90 9.25
N ALA A 109 14.20 8.65 10.05
CA ALA A 109 13.72 9.91 10.61
C ALA A 109 13.53 10.98 9.53
N THR A 110 14.50 11.06 8.60
CA THR A 110 14.44 11.97 7.45
C THR A 110 13.28 11.61 6.52
N PHE A 111 13.06 10.32 6.26
CA PHE A 111 11.90 9.83 5.51
C PHE A 111 10.57 10.30 6.16
N ASP A 112 10.37 10.06 7.45
CA ASP A 112 9.13 10.43 8.15
C ASP A 112 8.91 11.95 8.10
N GLN A 113 9.97 12.74 8.30
CA GLN A 113 9.92 14.20 8.21
C GLN A 113 9.48 14.67 6.81
N ILE A 114 9.98 14.04 5.74
CA ILE A 114 9.61 14.41 4.37
C ILE A 114 8.16 14.04 4.08
N VAL A 115 7.71 12.84 4.45
CA VAL A 115 6.32 12.41 4.22
C VAL A 115 5.33 13.36 4.90
N ARG A 116 5.66 13.84 6.11
CA ARG A 116 4.86 14.78 6.90
C ARG A 116 5.05 16.26 6.54
N SER A 117 5.98 16.57 5.63
CA SER A 117 6.37 17.96 5.33
C SER A 117 5.22 18.83 4.79
N ARG A 118 4.16 18.20 4.27
CA ARG A 118 3.00 18.86 3.67
C ARG A 118 1.74 18.80 4.54
N ASP A 119 1.82 18.25 5.75
CA ASP A 119 0.66 18.03 6.63
C ASP A 119 -0.06 19.35 6.95
N GLY A 120 0.70 20.44 7.14
CA GLY A 120 0.18 21.76 7.46
C GLY A 120 -0.32 22.58 6.26
N ASP A 121 -0.06 22.14 5.02
CA ASP A 121 -0.33 22.95 3.84
C ASP A 121 -0.88 22.15 2.64
N LEU A 122 -1.55 21.02 2.89
CA LEU A 122 -2.20 20.20 1.85
C LEU A 122 -3.07 21.01 0.88
N GLY A 123 -3.74 22.05 1.37
CA GLY A 123 -4.57 22.94 0.55
C GLY A 123 -3.81 23.79 -0.46
N SER A 124 -2.49 23.94 -0.31
CA SER A 124 -1.63 24.65 -1.27
C SER A 124 -1.18 23.75 -2.44
N ILE A 125 -1.39 22.44 -2.35
CA ILE A 125 -1.07 21.49 -3.42
C ILE A 125 -2.13 21.63 -4.53
N PRO A 126 -1.77 22.04 -5.76
CA PRO A 126 -2.74 22.21 -6.85
C PRO A 126 -3.44 20.88 -7.17
N GLY A 127 -4.77 20.89 -7.16
CA GLY A 127 -5.56 19.69 -7.47
C GLY A 127 -5.34 18.53 -6.49
N VAL A 128 -5.09 18.83 -5.21
CA VAL A 128 -4.78 17.84 -4.18
C VAL A 128 -5.72 16.64 -4.20
N THR A 129 -5.12 15.46 -4.25
CA THR A 129 -5.73 14.16 -4.04
C THR A 129 -4.75 13.27 -3.28
N CYS A 130 -5.19 12.14 -2.73
CA CYS A 130 -4.26 11.17 -2.12
C CYS A 130 -3.13 10.74 -3.06
N ARG A 131 -3.45 10.54 -4.36
CA ARG A 131 -2.48 10.25 -5.41
C ARG A 131 -1.53 11.43 -5.66
N VAL A 132 -2.07 12.63 -5.86
CA VAL A 132 -1.25 13.83 -6.13
C VAL A 132 -0.32 14.16 -4.97
N TRP A 133 -0.82 14.09 -3.72
CA TRP A 133 0.00 14.23 -2.51
C TRP A 133 1.11 13.17 -2.46
N LEU A 134 0.77 11.90 -2.69
CA LEU A 134 1.75 10.81 -2.63
C LEU A 134 2.86 11.00 -3.67
N LEU A 135 2.51 11.33 -4.92
CA LEU A 135 3.49 11.57 -5.97
C LEU A 135 4.37 12.79 -5.66
N GLU A 136 3.81 13.83 -5.04
CA GLU A 136 4.59 14.98 -4.57
C GLU A 136 5.61 14.58 -3.49
N ILE A 137 5.19 13.77 -2.51
CA ILE A 137 6.09 13.21 -1.50
C ILE A 137 7.18 12.34 -2.15
N LEU A 138 6.84 11.50 -3.13
CA LEU A 138 7.82 10.67 -3.83
C LEU A 138 8.86 11.50 -4.60
N ARG A 139 8.46 12.61 -5.23
CA ARG A 139 9.43 13.54 -5.86
C ARG A 139 10.40 14.08 -4.83
N GLN A 140 9.90 14.48 -3.65
CA GLN A 140 10.73 15.01 -2.58
C GLN A 140 11.69 13.98 -1.96
N LEU A 141 11.27 12.72 -1.89
CA LEU A 141 12.12 11.60 -1.48
C LEU A 141 13.19 11.29 -2.53
N SER A 142 12.82 11.34 -3.82
CA SER A 142 13.74 11.12 -4.94
C SER A 142 14.81 12.21 -5.04
N LEU A 143 14.43 13.48 -4.88
CA LEU A 143 15.36 14.61 -4.82
C LEU A 143 16.39 14.51 -3.68
N ARG A 144 16.09 13.74 -2.63
CA ARG A 144 16.99 13.51 -1.49
C ARG A 144 17.68 12.15 -1.53
N GLY A 145 17.52 11.40 -2.62
CA GLY A 145 18.14 10.08 -2.82
C GLY A 145 17.62 8.98 -1.89
N ILE A 146 16.43 9.15 -1.28
CA ILE A 146 15.84 8.14 -0.38
C ILE A 146 15.08 7.08 -1.18
N VAL A 147 14.46 7.49 -2.30
CA VAL A 147 13.77 6.59 -3.24
C VAL A 147 14.35 6.85 -4.62
N HIS A 148 14.76 5.81 -5.33
CA HIS A 148 15.31 5.95 -6.67
C HIS A 148 14.21 5.78 -7.72
N CYS A 149 13.60 6.90 -8.13
CA CYS A 149 12.50 6.91 -9.08
C CYS A 149 12.66 8.15 -9.96
N ASP A 150 13.22 7.96 -11.15
CA ASP A 150 13.57 9.05 -12.08
C ASP A 150 12.33 9.73 -12.66
N ASP A 151 11.25 8.97 -12.85
CA ASP A 151 9.97 9.47 -13.36
C ASP A 151 8.81 8.89 -12.55
N VAL A 152 8.28 9.72 -11.63
CA VAL A 152 7.10 9.36 -10.82
C VAL A 152 5.82 9.20 -11.65
N GLY A 153 5.76 9.76 -12.86
CA GLY A 153 4.64 9.58 -13.79
C GLY A 153 4.67 8.21 -14.46
N ILE A 154 5.85 7.62 -14.68
CA ILE A 154 6.00 6.22 -15.08
C ILE A 154 5.53 5.30 -13.95
N LEU A 155 5.97 5.53 -12.70
CA LEU A 155 5.54 4.76 -11.54
C LEU A 155 4.02 4.84 -11.33
N GLU A 156 3.42 6.00 -11.56
CA GLU A 156 1.98 6.19 -11.50
C GLU A 156 1.24 5.26 -12.47
N ARG A 157 1.69 5.20 -13.73
CA ARG A 157 1.09 4.30 -14.74
C ARG A 157 1.24 2.84 -14.34
N GLU A 158 2.42 2.44 -13.86
CA GLU A 158 2.65 1.08 -13.39
C GLU A 158 1.72 0.73 -12.22
N CYS A 159 1.54 1.64 -11.26
CA CYS A 159 0.61 1.44 -10.16
C CYS A 159 -0.84 1.28 -10.65
N PHE A 160 -1.26 2.06 -11.65
CA PHE A 160 -2.57 1.87 -12.27
C PHE A 160 -2.72 0.51 -12.97
N ASP A 161 -1.73 0.08 -13.74
CA ASP A 161 -1.75 -1.21 -14.43
C ASP A 161 -1.84 -2.36 -13.42
N ILE A 162 -1.04 -2.30 -12.34
CA ILE A 162 -1.09 -3.27 -11.24
C ILE A 162 -2.45 -3.24 -10.54
N GLY A 163 -2.96 -2.06 -10.19
CA GLY A 163 -4.25 -1.91 -9.52
C GLY A 163 -5.40 -2.45 -10.36
N ASN A 164 -5.45 -2.13 -11.66
CA ASN A 164 -6.47 -2.62 -12.58
C ASN A 164 -6.40 -4.15 -12.73
N ARG A 165 -5.20 -4.73 -12.79
CA ARG A 165 -4.99 -6.18 -12.89
C ARG A 165 -5.58 -6.93 -11.70
N PHE A 166 -5.47 -6.38 -10.48
CA PHE A 166 -5.91 -7.06 -9.25
C PHE A 166 -7.28 -6.60 -8.74
N SER A 167 -7.91 -5.61 -9.36
CA SER A 167 -9.15 -4.99 -8.87
C SER A 167 -10.30 -5.98 -8.75
N ALA A 168 -10.45 -6.91 -9.70
CA ALA A 168 -11.49 -7.93 -9.67
C ALA A 168 -11.34 -8.89 -8.47
N ALA A 169 -10.13 -9.43 -8.25
CA ALA A 169 -9.83 -10.28 -7.10
C ALA A 169 -9.97 -9.53 -5.77
N ALA A 170 -9.62 -8.23 -5.77
CA ALA A 170 -9.82 -7.34 -4.64
C ALA A 170 -11.32 -7.20 -4.30
N ALA A 171 -12.17 -6.93 -5.29
CA ALA A 171 -13.62 -6.83 -5.11
C ALA A 171 -14.25 -8.14 -4.60
N GLN A 172 -13.73 -9.28 -5.05
CA GLN A 172 -14.17 -10.61 -4.60
C GLN A 172 -13.60 -11.02 -3.23
N ASN A 173 -12.82 -10.16 -2.58
CA ASN A 173 -12.18 -10.42 -1.30
C ASN A 173 -11.26 -11.66 -1.29
N GLU A 174 -10.54 -11.92 -2.38
CA GLU A 174 -9.50 -12.96 -2.43
C GLU A 174 -8.27 -12.63 -1.55
N GLN A 175 -7.88 -13.55 -0.67
CA GLN A 175 -6.86 -13.31 0.36
C GLN A 175 -5.66 -14.29 0.23
N PRO A 176 -4.42 -13.84 0.50
CA PRO A 176 -4.04 -12.45 0.86
C PRO A 176 -3.99 -11.54 -0.38
N ARG A 177 -3.96 -10.22 -0.17
CA ARG A 177 -3.73 -9.26 -1.26
C ARG A 177 -2.30 -9.38 -1.77
N PRO A 178 -2.07 -9.20 -3.09
CA PRO A 178 -0.74 -9.34 -3.67
C PRO A 178 0.22 -8.26 -3.19
N VAL A 179 1.49 -8.65 -3.08
CA VAL A 179 2.65 -7.76 -2.95
C VAL A 179 3.44 -7.86 -4.24
N VAL A 180 3.75 -6.73 -4.86
CA VAL A 180 4.45 -6.67 -6.15
C VAL A 180 5.60 -5.69 -6.06
N ASP A 181 6.73 -6.03 -6.66
CA ASP A 181 7.85 -5.10 -6.83
C ASP A 181 7.59 -4.19 -8.04
N ALA A 182 7.71 -2.87 -7.88
CA ALA A 182 7.60 -1.93 -8.99
C ALA A 182 8.85 -2.02 -9.88
N ASN A 183 8.74 -2.33 -11.15
CA ASN A 183 9.91 -2.60 -12.00
C ASN A 183 10.82 -1.39 -12.19
N LEU A 184 10.28 -0.17 -12.04
CA LEU A 184 10.92 1.05 -12.54
C LEU A 184 11.51 1.94 -11.43
N CYS A 185 11.19 1.68 -10.16
CA CYS A 185 11.69 2.49 -9.03
C CYS A 185 12.53 1.70 -8.00
N ILE A 186 13.03 0.52 -8.38
CA ILE A 186 14.01 -0.25 -7.60
C ILE A 186 15.37 -0.17 -8.30
N TRP A 187 16.30 0.57 -7.70
CA TRP A 187 17.71 0.31 -7.94
C TRP A 187 18.11 -0.90 -7.10
N ASP A 188 18.09 -2.08 -7.70
CA ASP A 188 18.92 -3.18 -7.24
C ASP A 188 19.43 -3.97 -8.45
N ARG A 189 20.46 -3.42 -9.10
CA ARG A 189 21.38 -4.19 -9.94
C ARG A 189 22.80 -3.81 -9.56
N HIS A 190 23.40 -4.62 -8.71
CA HIS A 190 24.84 -4.77 -8.56
C HIS A 190 25.66 -3.46 -8.65
N ALA A 191 25.63 -2.64 -7.59
CA ALA A 191 26.75 -1.76 -7.29
C ALA A 191 27.92 -2.59 -6.69
N THR A 192 28.41 -3.58 -7.43
CA THR A 192 29.73 -4.21 -7.22
C THR A 192 30.30 -4.62 -8.56
N GLY A 193 31.08 -3.70 -9.11
CA GLY A 193 31.90 -3.89 -10.31
C GLY A 193 32.90 -2.75 -10.38
N GLY A 194 33.63 -2.54 -9.28
CA GLY A 194 34.77 -1.64 -9.26
C GLY A 194 35.96 -2.27 -10.00
N LEU A 195 36.37 -1.61 -11.08
CA LEU A 195 37.72 -1.16 -11.43
C LEU A 195 37.69 -0.60 -12.86
#